data_AF-A0A4Q6AS93-F1
#
_entry.id   AF-A0A4Q6AS93-F1
#
_cell.length_a   1.000
_cell.length_b   1.000
_cell.length_c   1.000
_cell.angle_alpha   90.00
_cell.angle_beta   90.00
_cell.angle_gamma   90.00
#
_symmetry.space_group_name_H-M   'P 1'
#
loop_
_entity.id
_entity.type
_entity.pdbx_description
1 polymer ?
#
loop_
_entity_poly.entity_id
_entity_poly.type
_entity_poly.pdbx_seq_one_letter_code
_entity_poly.pdbx_strand_id
1 'polypeptide(L)'
;MKKNLFLSLAMLSTILVSCSEVNSGAAKSYSSSKGSDEFKSLLAQGSGRVRPLGFKSAASLGLNNAAIVSSSIDEASGVWGRVVLDTRLSDRLANDDAIIPFGRELLAKYKAELGFSPIETDAGVLYSPDEHTRVLTFQRSIEGVSVKGAFIKIFFARFSDGSLRLSEIVNNSYGPIKVSGDVKDVPSDEETLALTGISSLRVLSKKTVIQPILSVNGSYEFSYASLVKLKDSDDEEFTLTVDHEGHQLREVYSNRVNEQQTISAEVYQRSYVLNDLKPKPLPFAAIIDGTTKLMTDAKGLVNTTGRTVTVKLNSDKSASTVIDYAVSTKEAANFSANLDASGKTTIKLNTANPAAVNAFVAIQGAVDFVAKYLTVAELPLRDSGIVAAVNRKEDVCNAFYENGSLNFFAQGKD
;
A
#
# COMPACT_ATOMS: atom_id res chain seq x y z
N MET A 1 -30.69 -38.07 -58.62
CA MET A 1 -29.87 -37.41 -57.56
C MET A 1 -30.54 -36.09 -57.19
N LYS A 2 -30.59 -35.80 -55.89
CA LYS A 2 -31.53 -34.90 -55.19
C LYS A 2 -31.41 -33.43 -55.66
N LYS A 3 -32.49 -32.84 -56.19
CA LYS A 3 -33.37 -31.77 -55.62
C LYS A 3 -32.61 -30.49 -55.20
N ASN A 4 -32.77 -29.35 -55.90
CA ASN A 4 -33.83 -28.31 -55.72
C ASN A 4 -33.70 -27.62 -54.33
N LEU A 5 -33.85 -26.32 -54.06
CA LEU A 5 -34.56 -25.21 -54.71
C LEU A 5 -34.37 -23.99 -53.77
N PHE A 6 -34.20 -22.80 -54.36
CA PHE A 6 -34.96 -21.57 -54.06
C PHE A 6 -34.82 -20.71 -52.78
N LEU A 7 -34.85 -19.40 -53.09
CA LEU A 7 -35.53 -18.24 -52.46
C LEU A 7 -35.05 -17.77 -51.09
N SER A 8 -34.55 -16.53 -50.95
CA SER A 8 -35.19 -15.20 -51.09
C SER A 8 -36.02 -14.77 -49.87
N LEU A 9 -36.05 -13.44 -49.68
CA LEU A 9 -36.97 -12.68 -48.85
C LEU A 9 -36.76 -12.90 -47.34
N ALA A 10 -36.98 -11.95 -46.46
CA ALA A 10 -37.12 -10.50 -46.47
C ALA A 10 -37.36 -10.15 -44.99
N MET A 11 -37.15 -8.88 -44.66
CA MET A 11 -37.91 -8.11 -43.68
C MET A 11 -38.14 -8.71 -42.28
N LEU A 12 -37.52 -8.09 -41.27
CA LEU A 12 -38.12 -7.00 -40.50
C LEU A 12 -38.93 -7.52 -39.31
N SER A 13 -38.39 -7.26 -38.12
CA SER A 13 -39.10 -6.94 -36.89
C SER A 13 -40.26 -7.84 -36.43
N THR A 14 -40.00 -8.61 -35.38
CA THR A 14 -40.93 -8.70 -34.26
C THR A 14 -40.16 -8.46 -32.96
N ILE A 15 -40.42 -7.28 -32.40
CA ILE A 15 -40.20 -6.93 -31.01
C ILE A 15 -40.97 -7.92 -30.15
N LEU A 16 -40.29 -8.57 -29.20
CA LEU A 16 -40.84 -8.82 -27.87
C LEU A 16 -39.70 -8.72 -26.86
N VAL A 17 -39.61 -7.52 -26.31
CA VAL A 17 -39.05 -7.24 -24.99
C VAL A 17 -39.67 -8.24 -24.01
N SER A 18 -38.83 -9.08 -23.42
CA SER A 18 -39.08 -9.60 -22.08
C SER A 18 -37.96 -9.08 -21.19
N CYS A 19 -38.29 -8.01 -20.47
CA CYS A 19 -37.62 -7.66 -19.24
C CYS A 19 -37.67 -8.88 -18.32
N SER A 20 -36.56 -9.60 -18.20
CA SER A 20 -36.19 -10.10 -16.89
C SER A 20 -35.30 -9.03 -16.28
N GLU A 21 -35.90 -8.20 -15.44
CA GLU A 21 -35.21 -7.54 -14.34
C GLU A 21 -34.55 -8.63 -13.49
N VAL A 22 -33.39 -9.10 -13.92
CA VAL A 22 -32.43 -9.58 -12.95
C VAL A 22 -31.87 -8.30 -12.37
N ASN A 23 -32.44 -7.92 -11.23
CA ASN A 23 -31.79 -7.11 -10.22
C ASN A 23 -30.48 -7.84 -9.85
N SER A 24 -29.50 -7.78 -10.73
CA SER A 24 -28.10 -7.95 -10.38
C SER A 24 -27.81 -6.73 -9.54
N GLY A 25 -28.03 -6.85 -8.23
CA GLY A 25 -27.58 -5.88 -7.25
C GLY A 25 -26.17 -5.49 -7.68
N ALA A 26 -26.02 -4.21 -8.00
CA ALA A 26 -24.86 -3.67 -8.70
C ALA A 26 -23.60 -4.32 -8.13
N ALA A 27 -22.95 -5.16 -8.93
CA ALA A 27 -21.57 -5.52 -8.65
C ALA A 27 -20.87 -4.16 -8.53
N LYS A 28 -20.35 -3.83 -7.34
CA LYS A 28 -19.52 -2.65 -7.14
C LYS A 28 -18.37 -2.79 -8.14
N SER A 29 -18.52 -2.16 -9.30
CA SER A 29 -17.44 -2.02 -10.25
C SER A 29 -16.48 -1.04 -9.58
N TYR A 30 -15.36 -1.55 -9.08
CA TYR A 30 -14.34 -0.73 -8.44
C TYR A 30 -13.86 0.28 -9.47
N SER A 31 -13.77 1.54 -9.07
CA SER A 31 -13.33 2.67 -9.91
C SER A 31 -12.01 2.44 -10.67
N SER A 32 -11.17 1.46 -10.29
CA SER A 32 -9.95 1.08 -11.01
C SER A 32 -10.19 0.53 -12.41
N SER A 33 -11.40 0.10 -12.75
CA SER A 33 -11.79 -0.26 -14.11
C SER A 33 -12.54 0.87 -14.83
N LYS A 34 -12.84 1.97 -14.13
CA LYS A 34 -13.58 3.12 -14.65
C LYS A 34 -12.61 4.26 -15.00
N GLY A 35 -13.05 5.15 -15.87
CA GLY A 35 -12.32 6.36 -16.24
C GLY A 35 -11.48 6.25 -17.51
N SER A 36 -10.81 7.35 -17.84
CA SER A 36 -9.90 7.44 -18.97
C SER A 36 -8.64 6.60 -18.75
N ASP A 37 -7.96 6.20 -19.83
CA ASP A 37 -6.72 5.42 -19.72
C ASP A 37 -5.60 6.21 -19.02
N GLU A 38 -5.57 7.53 -19.20
CA GLU A 38 -4.65 8.43 -18.51
C GLU A 38 -4.92 8.47 -17.00
N PHE A 39 -6.18 8.61 -16.58
CA PHE A 39 -6.58 8.55 -15.18
C PHE A 39 -6.17 7.22 -14.52
N LYS A 40 -6.46 6.10 -15.20
CA LYS A 40 -6.08 4.75 -14.73
C LYS A 40 -4.57 4.58 -14.61
N SER A 41 -3.81 5.05 -15.59
CA SER A 41 -2.35 4.96 -15.59
C SER A 41 -1.75 5.74 -14.43
N LEU A 42 -2.19 6.98 -14.20
CA LEU A 42 -1.72 7.81 -13.11
C LEU A 42 -2.14 7.27 -11.74
N LEU A 43 -3.37 6.75 -11.62
CA LEU A 43 -3.85 6.11 -10.38
C LEU A 43 -3.01 4.88 -10.03
N ALA A 44 -2.58 4.10 -11.03
CA ALA A 44 -1.71 2.94 -10.83
C ALA A 44 -0.27 3.32 -10.43
N GLN A 45 0.21 4.49 -10.85
CA GLN A 45 1.50 5.04 -10.41
C GLN A 45 1.43 5.54 -8.96
N GLY A 46 0.27 6.03 -8.53
CA GLY A 46 0.03 6.54 -7.18
C GLY A 46 0.69 7.89 -6.91
N SER A 47 0.71 8.32 -5.64
CA SER A 47 1.42 9.52 -5.22
C SER A 47 2.86 9.18 -4.83
N GLY A 48 3.83 9.88 -5.45
CA GLY A 48 5.23 9.75 -5.08
C GLY A 48 6.15 9.85 -6.28
N ARG A 49 6.70 11.04 -6.53
CA ARG A 49 7.88 11.16 -7.39
C ARG A 49 9.10 10.77 -6.57
N VAL A 50 9.87 9.79 -7.06
CA VAL A 50 11.16 9.40 -6.48
C VAL A 50 12.09 10.60 -6.55
N ARG A 51 12.57 11.08 -5.39
CA ARG A 51 13.62 12.11 -5.34
C ARG A 51 14.99 11.46 -5.54
N PRO A 52 15.87 12.04 -6.36
CA PRO A 52 17.26 11.61 -6.42
C PRO A 52 17.98 12.10 -5.17
N LEU A 53 18.07 11.24 -4.15
CA LEU A 53 18.84 11.52 -2.94
C LEU A 53 20.25 10.95 -3.08
N GLY A 54 21.24 11.84 -3.02
CA GLY A 54 22.65 11.49 -2.97
C GLY A 54 23.17 11.47 -1.53
N PHE A 55 23.84 10.40 -1.11
CA PHE A 55 24.51 10.35 0.19
C PHE A 55 25.82 11.16 0.15
N LYS A 56 26.00 12.05 1.13
CA LYS A 56 27.23 12.88 1.27
C LYS A 56 27.72 12.82 2.71
N SER A 57 29.01 12.56 2.90
CA SER A 57 29.62 12.66 4.24
C SER A 57 29.69 14.13 4.67
N ALA A 58 29.56 14.40 5.98
CA ALA A 58 29.56 15.76 6.54
C ALA A 58 30.83 16.57 6.15
N ALA A 59 31.96 15.91 5.96
CA ALA A 59 33.23 16.51 5.53
C ALA A 59 33.19 17.09 4.11
N SER A 60 32.29 16.61 3.24
CA SER A 60 32.18 17.06 1.85
C SER A 60 31.28 18.29 1.64
N LEU A 61 30.64 18.80 2.69
CA LEU A 61 29.68 19.91 2.65
C LEU A 61 30.16 21.17 3.41
N GLY A 62 31.42 21.23 3.84
CA GLY A 62 31.97 22.42 4.53
C GLY A 62 31.32 22.72 5.88
N LEU A 63 30.69 21.72 6.53
CA LEU A 63 29.92 21.93 7.75
C LEU A 63 30.84 21.86 8.98
N ASN A 64 31.12 23.03 9.55
CA ASN A 64 31.84 23.18 10.80
C ASN A 64 30.89 23.03 12.00
N ASN A 65 30.27 21.86 12.16
CA ASN A 65 29.43 21.59 13.33
C ASN A 65 29.64 20.16 13.83
N ALA A 66 30.28 20.05 14.99
CA ALA A 66 30.72 18.78 15.60
C ALA A 66 29.58 17.78 15.87
N ALA A 67 28.32 18.21 15.78
CA ALA A 67 27.14 17.38 16.02
C ALA A 67 26.58 16.65 14.79
N ILE A 68 27.01 16.91 13.54
CA ILE A 68 26.42 16.25 12.36
C ILE A 68 27.05 14.87 12.14
N VAL A 69 26.22 13.82 12.20
CA VAL A 69 26.61 12.41 12.01
C VAL A 69 26.55 12.03 10.54
N SER A 70 25.50 12.43 9.83
CA SER A 70 25.34 12.13 8.40
C SER A 70 24.43 13.14 7.71
N SER A 71 24.58 13.24 6.39
CA SER A 71 23.76 14.10 5.55
C SER A 71 23.47 13.45 4.19
N SER A 72 22.37 13.88 3.58
CA SER A 72 22.09 13.65 2.17
C SER A 72 21.76 14.98 1.50
N ILE A 73 22.00 15.04 0.20
CA ILE A 73 21.57 16.17 -0.64
C ILE A 73 20.50 15.69 -1.61
N ASP A 74 19.64 16.62 -1.97
CA ASP A 74 18.78 16.48 -3.12
C ASP A 74 19.58 16.85 -4.37
N GLU A 75 19.84 15.88 -5.24
CA GLU A 75 20.69 16.10 -6.41
C GLU A 75 20.08 17.09 -7.40
N ALA A 76 18.74 17.20 -7.42
CA ALA A 76 18.03 18.09 -8.33
C ALA A 76 18.10 19.57 -7.93
N SER A 77 18.24 19.87 -6.63
CA SER A 77 18.25 21.24 -6.11
C SER A 77 19.55 21.64 -5.39
N GLY A 78 20.42 20.67 -5.06
CA GLY A 78 21.68 20.87 -4.35
C GLY A 78 21.55 21.18 -2.86
N VAL A 79 20.34 21.20 -2.31
CA VAL A 79 20.06 21.50 -0.90
C VAL A 79 20.14 20.25 -0.04
N TRP A 80 20.20 20.41 1.28
CA TRP A 80 20.08 19.28 2.20
C TRP A 80 18.77 18.53 1.97
N GLY A 81 18.83 17.21 1.87
CA GLY A 81 17.66 16.33 1.88
C GLY A 81 17.35 15.81 3.29
N ARG A 82 18.38 15.36 4.00
CA ARG A 82 18.30 14.84 5.38
C ARG A 82 19.60 15.12 6.11
N VAL A 83 19.52 15.51 7.38
CA VAL A 83 20.67 15.69 8.27
C VAL A 83 20.39 14.96 9.58
N VAL A 84 21.31 14.12 10.02
CA VAL A 84 21.23 13.39 11.29
C VAL A 84 22.28 13.96 12.24
N LEU A 85 21.87 14.22 13.48
CA LEU A 85 22.69 14.86 14.50
C LEU A 85 22.92 13.93 15.70
N ASP A 86 24.11 14.03 16.31
CA ASP A 86 24.44 13.42 17.58
C ASP A 86 23.78 14.22 18.70
N THR A 87 22.71 13.65 19.25
CA THR A 87 21.94 14.27 20.33
C THR A 87 22.76 14.53 21.59
N ARG A 88 23.93 13.92 21.77
CA ARG A 88 24.84 14.24 22.89
C ARG A 88 25.48 15.61 22.75
N LEU A 89 25.62 16.09 21.51
CA LEU A 89 26.26 17.34 21.13
C LEU A 89 25.26 18.43 20.71
N SER A 90 23.99 18.06 20.48
CA SER A 90 22.90 19.01 20.18
C SER A 90 22.48 19.85 21.39
N ASP A 91 22.01 21.06 21.11
CA ASP A 91 21.44 21.96 22.12
C ASP A 91 20.27 21.30 22.87
N ARG A 92 20.23 21.54 24.18
CA ARG A 92 19.20 21.03 25.08
C ARG A 92 18.05 22.02 25.19
N LEU A 93 16.85 21.60 24.81
CA LEU A 93 15.62 22.35 25.03
C LEU A 93 14.91 21.84 26.30
N ALA A 94 14.40 22.77 27.10
CA ALA A 94 13.83 22.46 28.41
C ALA A 94 12.41 21.86 28.33
N ASN A 95 11.62 22.23 27.33
CA ASN A 95 10.23 21.84 27.18
C ASN A 95 9.73 22.04 25.73
N ASP A 96 8.48 21.65 25.47
CA ASP A 96 7.85 21.72 24.15
C ASP A 96 7.65 23.18 23.68
N ASP A 97 7.47 24.15 24.59
CA ASP A 97 7.27 25.56 24.26
C ASP A 97 8.49 26.20 23.58
N ALA A 98 9.68 25.67 23.84
CA ALA A 98 10.92 26.13 23.21
C ALA A 98 11.12 25.62 21.77
N ILE A 99 10.35 24.62 21.33
CA ILE A 99 10.58 23.95 20.03
C ILE A 99 10.31 24.88 18.84
N ILE A 100 9.18 25.60 18.85
CA ILE A 100 8.80 26.46 17.71
C ILE A 100 9.77 27.64 17.55
N PRO A 101 10.12 28.41 18.60
CA PRO A 101 11.14 29.46 18.51
C PRO A 101 12.48 28.93 18.02
N PHE A 102 12.97 27.82 18.60
CA PHE A 102 14.22 27.19 18.16
C PHE A 102 14.17 26.76 16.69
N GLY A 103 13.07 26.16 16.25
CA GLY A 103 12.87 25.78 14.86
C GLY A 103 13.00 26.96 13.92
N ARG A 104 12.39 28.11 14.24
CA ARG A 104 12.48 29.35 13.45
C ARG A 104 13.90 29.88 13.35
N GLU A 105 14.62 29.90 14.47
CA GLU A 105 16.02 30.32 14.50
C GLU A 105 16.90 29.40 13.64
N LEU A 106 16.68 28.09 13.73
CA LEU A 106 17.38 27.09 12.91
C LEU A 106 17.12 27.31 11.41
N LEU A 107 15.85 27.51 11.04
CA LEU A 107 15.46 27.81 9.67
C LEU A 107 16.12 29.08 9.14
N ALA A 108 16.21 30.14 9.96
CA ALA A 108 16.88 31.38 9.59
C ALA A 108 18.40 31.20 9.45
N LYS A 109 19.01 30.43 10.35
CA LYS A 109 20.44 30.14 10.36
C LYS A 109 20.89 29.35 9.13
N TYR A 110 20.13 28.32 8.73
CA TYR A 110 20.49 27.41 7.63
C TYR A 110 19.68 27.63 6.34
N LYS A 111 19.22 28.86 6.10
CA LYS A 111 18.36 29.18 4.94
C LYS A 111 19.00 28.81 3.59
N ALA A 112 20.33 28.91 3.48
CA ALA A 112 21.05 28.65 2.24
C ALA A 112 21.12 27.13 1.97
N GLU A 113 21.43 26.36 3.00
CA GLU A 113 21.56 24.90 2.95
C GLU A 113 20.21 24.20 2.79
N LEU A 114 19.15 24.80 3.34
CA LEU A 114 17.78 24.31 3.21
C LEU A 114 17.09 24.83 1.93
N GLY A 115 17.65 25.85 1.29
CA GLY A 115 17.16 26.48 0.05
C GLY A 115 15.76 27.06 0.12
N PHE A 116 15.38 27.62 1.27
CA PHE A 116 14.10 28.28 1.49
C PHE A 116 14.25 29.40 2.52
N SER A 117 13.34 30.37 2.49
CA SER A 117 13.31 31.47 3.46
C SER A 117 12.28 31.21 4.57
N PRO A 118 12.52 31.61 5.84
CA PRO A 118 11.54 31.46 6.92
C PRO A 118 10.18 32.14 6.69
N ILE A 119 10.11 33.14 5.79
CA ILE A 119 8.86 33.82 5.40
C ILE A 119 8.02 32.98 4.42
N GLU A 120 8.64 32.00 3.77
CA GLU A 120 8.00 31.07 2.84
C GLU A 120 7.40 29.86 3.57
N THR A 121 7.16 29.95 4.88
CA THR A 121 6.58 28.85 5.65
C THR A 121 5.43 29.29 6.54
N ASP A 122 4.55 28.33 6.84
CA ASP A 122 3.51 28.47 7.84
C ASP A 122 4.09 28.67 9.26
N ALA A 123 3.21 28.78 10.27
CA ALA A 123 3.56 28.95 11.69
C ALA A 123 4.51 27.85 12.24
N GLY A 124 4.58 26.69 11.59
CA GLY A 124 5.12 25.45 12.15
C GLY A 124 4.07 24.72 12.97
N VAL A 125 3.91 23.42 12.74
CA VAL A 125 3.00 22.56 13.49
C VAL A 125 3.78 21.50 14.25
N LEU A 126 3.56 21.43 15.56
CA LEU A 126 4.18 20.46 16.44
C LEU A 126 3.32 19.19 16.54
N TYR A 127 3.93 18.04 16.29
CA TYR A 127 3.32 16.73 16.42
C TYR A 127 4.14 15.84 17.37
N SER A 128 3.46 14.90 18.04
CA SER A 128 4.08 13.88 18.89
C SER A 128 3.73 12.50 18.33
N PRO A 129 4.59 11.89 17.49
CA PRO A 129 4.34 10.55 16.95
C PRO A 129 4.30 9.48 18.05
N ASP A 130 5.10 9.67 19.11
CA ASP A 130 5.18 8.83 20.28
C ASP A 130 5.67 9.67 21.50
N GLU A 131 5.83 9.01 22.65
CA GLU A 131 6.25 9.67 23.90
C GLU A 131 7.72 10.14 23.89
N HIS A 132 8.55 9.59 23.01
CA HIS A 132 9.99 9.86 22.94
C HIS A 132 10.36 10.86 21.84
N THR A 133 9.42 11.24 20.99
CA THR A 133 9.70 12.06 19.80
C THR A 133 8.79 13.28 19.73
N ARG A 134 9.36 14.41 19.34
CA ARG A 134 8.63 15.60 18.90
C ARG A 134 9.04 15.94 17.48
N VAL A 135 8.06 16.29 16.65
CA VAL A 135 8.29 16.65 15.24
C VAL A 135 7.67 18.00 14.96
N LEU A 136 8.50 18.99 14.68
CA LEU A 136 8.07 20.28 14.19
C LEU A 136 8.08 20.26 12.66
N THR A 137 6.92 20.48 12.04
CA THR A 137 6.79 20.53 10.58
C THR A 137 6.47 21.94 10.12
N PHE A 138 7.27 22.47 9.21
CA PHE A 138 6.99 23.71 8.48
C PHE A 138 6.56 23.37 7.06
N GLN A 139 5.36 23.79 6.64
CA GLN A 139 4.94 23.65 5.24
C GLN A 139 5.38 24.87 4.45
N ARG A 140 5.87 24.65 3.22
CA ARG A 140 6.31 25.75 2.36
C ARG A 140 5.16 26.36 1.57
N SER A 141 5.13 27.68 1.51
CA SER A 141 4.27 28.47 0.64
C SER A 141 5.06 29.60 -0.03
N ILE A 142 4.69 29.94 -1.26
CA ILE A 142 5.20 31.12 -1.97
C ILE A 142 4.01 32.04 -2.17
N GLU A 143 4.11 33.27 -1.65
CA GLU A 143 3.04 34.28 -1.74
C GLU A 143 1.67 33.76 -1.24
N GLY A 144 1.69 32.92 -0.20
CA GLY A 144 0.48 32.32 0.38
C GLY A 144 -0.02 31.07 -0.33
N VAL A 145 0.54 30.69 -1.49
CA VAL A 145 0.19 29.45 -2.20
C VAL A 145 1.09 28.31 -1.72
N SER A 146 0.49 27.23 -1.22
CA SER A 146 1.25 26.07 -0.72
C SER A 146 1.97 25.35 -1.86
N VAL A 147 3.22 25.01 -1.64
CA VAL A 147 4.01 24.16 -2.56
C VAL A 147 3.76 22.70 -2.19
N LYS A 148 3.26 21.92 -3.14
CA LYS A 148 2.78 20.57 -2.87
C LYS A 148 3.92 19.65 -2.43
N GLY A 149 3.70 18.97 -1.31
CA GLY A 149 4.68 18.09 -0.70
C GLY A 149 5.90 18.81 -0.12
N ALA A 150 5.98 20.14 -0.19
CA ALA A 150 7.14 20.86 0.29
C ALA A 150 7.05 21.13 1.79
N PHE A 151 8.02 20.60 2.53
CA PHE A 151 8.06 20.74 3.98
C PHE A 151 9.48 20.68 4.52
N ILE A 152 9.63 21.12 5.77
CA ILE A 152 10.78 20.81 6.61
C ILE A 152 10.28 20.18 7.89
N LYS A 153 10.81 19.02 8.25
CA LYS A 153 10.54 18.35 9.51
C LYS A 153 11.79 18.39 10.37
N ILE A 154 11.63 18.84 11.60
CA ILE A 154 12.69 18.91 12.60
C ILE A 154 12.28 17.96 13.73
N PHE A 155 13.09 16.95 13.97
CA PHE A 155 12.87 15.92 14.96
C PHE A 155 13.67 16.19 16.21
N PHE A 156 13.01 16.02 17.36
CA PHE A 156 13.62 16.12 18.68
C PHE A 156 13.40 14.81 19.42
N ALA A 157 14.47 14.26 19.98
CA ALA A 157 14.42 13.12 20.88
C ALA A 157 14.22 13.62 22.32
N ARG A 158 13.27 13.04 23.04
CA ARG A 158 13.01 13.29 24.46
C ARG A 158 13.83 12.33 25.30
N PHE A 159 14.57 12.88 26.25
CA PHE A 159 15.40 12.14 27.19
C PHE A 159 14.67 11.92 28.52
N SER A 160 15.21 11.01 29.33
CA SER A 160 14.64 10.64 30.64
C SER A 160 14.56 11.81 31.62
N ASP A 161 15.39 12.84 31.44
CA ASP A 161 15.36 14.08 32.23
C ASP A 161 14.34 15.10 31.71
N GLY A 162 13.45 14.68 30.80
CA GLY A 162 12.42 15.51 30.18
C GLY A 162 12.93 16.45 29.09
N SER A 163 14.25 16.53 28.88
CA SER A 163 14.82 17.43 27.89
C SER A 163 14.63 16.93 26.46
N LEU A 164 14.60 17.88 25.54
CA LEU A 164 14.49 17.62 24.11
C LEU A 164 15.78 18.00 23.42
N ARG A 165 16.23 17.16 22.48
CA ARG A 165 17.46 17.41 21.73
C ARG A 165 17.23 17.15 20.26
N LEU A 166 17.72 18.06 19.42
CA LEU A 166 17.65 17.93 17.97
C LEU A 166 18.35 16.65 17.51
N SER A 167 17.62 15.78 16.81
CA SER A 167 18.13 14.49 16.31
C SER A 167 18.21 14.46 14.80
N GLU A 168 17.26 15.08 14.10
CA GLU A 168 17.17 14.97 12.64
C GLU A 168 16.46 16.18 12.02
N ILE A 169 16.91 16.54 10.81
CA ILE A 169 16.22 17.48 9.93
C ILE A 169 15.94 16.75 8.62
N VAL A 170 14.68 16.72 8.20
CA VAL A 170 14.26 16.23 6.88
C VAL A 170 13.77 17.43 6.08
N ASN A 171 14.41 17.68 4.94
CA ASN A 171 14.10 18.81 4.09
C ASN A 171 13.58 18.33 2.72
N ASN A 172 12.32 18.67 2.48
CA ASN A 172 11.63 18.48 1.21
C ASN A 172 11.25 19.84 0.59
N SER A 173 12.05 20.89 0.79
CA SER A 173 11.74 22.23 0.30
C SER A 173 11.76 22.36 -1.23
N TYR A 174 12.47 21.47 -1.93
CA TYR A 174 12.82 21.53 -3.36
C TYR A 174 13.80 22.67 -3.74
N GLY A 175 14.47 23.27 -2.75
CA GLY A 175 15.42 24.35 -2.95
C GLY A 175 14.80 25.63 -3.53
N PRO A 176 15.59 26.55 -4.11
CA PRO A 176 15.05 27.82 -4.59
C PRO A 176 13.94 27.63 -5.64
N ILE A 177 12.76 28.20 -5.38
CA ILE A 177 11.59 28.07 -6.26
C ILE A 177 11.44 29.33 -7.10
N LYS A 178 11.32 29.14 -8.41
CA LYS A 178 10.85 30.17 -9.35
C LYS A 178 9.66 29.58 -10.08
N VAL A 179 8.48 30.15 -9.83
CA VAL A 179 7.28 29.78 -10.58
C VAL A 179 7.31 30.58 -11.88
N SER A 180 7.39 29.90 -13.01
CA SER A 180 7.38 30.56 -14.32
C SER A 180 5.96 30.88 -14.75
N GLY A 181 5.68 32.16 -15.04
CA GLY A 181 4.43 32.62 -15.66
C GLY A 181 3.43 33.28 -14.71
N ASP A 182 2.50 34.04 -15.29
CA ASP A 182 1.32 34.56 -14.58
C ASP A 182 0.43 33.40 -14.09
N VAL A 183 -0.31 33.60 -13.01
CA VAL A 183 -1.36 32.68 -12.57
C VAL A 183 -2.33 32.47 -13.74
N LYS A 184 -2.30 31.27 -14.34
CA LYS A 184 -3.16 30.88 -15.45
C LYS A 184 -4.56 30.53 -14.95
N ASP A 185 -5.51 30.46 -15.87
CA ASP A 185 -6.91 30.14 -15.55
C ASP A 185 -7.01 28.78 -14.86
N VAL A 186 -7.66 28.79 -13.70
CA VAL A 186 -7.95 27.59 -12.91
C VAL A 186 -8.97 26.74 -13.67
N PRO A 187 -8.71 25.45 -13.92
CA PRO A 187 -9.65 24.59 -14.64
C PRO A 187 -10.98 24.49 -13.89
N SER A 188 -12.08 24.55 -14.62
CA SER A 188 -13.44 24.41 -14.08
C SER A 188 -13.68 23.01 -13.49
N ASP A 189 -14.74 22.85 -12.71
CA ASP A 189 -15.14 21.54 -12.17
C ASP A 189 -15.54 20.58 -13.29
N GLU A 190 -16.22 21.08 -14.33
CA GLU A 190 -16.63 20.32 -15.50
C GLU A 190 -15.42 19.79 -16.29
N GLU A 191 -14.44 20.65 -16.57
CA GLU A 191 -13.18 20.25 -17.23
C GLU A 191 -12.42 19.24 -16.37
N THR A 192 -12.33 19.47 -15.05
CA THR A 192 -11.65 18.56 -14.12
C THR A 192 -12.29 17.17 -14.13
N LEU A 193 -13.63 17.10 -14.09
CA LEU A 193 -14.37 15.83 -14.12
C LEU A 193 -14.22 15.13 -15.47
N ALA A 194 -14.20 15.87 -16.58
CA ALA A 194 -14.00 15.32 -17.91
C ALA A 194 -12.66 14.58 -18.05
N LEU A 195 -11.58 15.09 -17.45
CA LEU A 195 -10.26 14.44 -17.44
C LEU A 195 -10.27 13.03 -16.83
N THR A 196 -11.16 12.80 -15.86
CA THR A 196 -11.26 11.49 -15.19
C THR A 196 -11.93 10.44 -16.06
N GLY A 197 -12.82 10.84 -16.97
CA GLY A 197 -13.70 9.92 -17.70
C GLY A 197 -14.74 9.20 -16.83
N ILE A 198 -14.98 9.65 -15.59
CA ILE A 198 -15.94 9.04 -14.66
C ILE A 198 -17.07 10.04 -14.35
N SER A 199 -18.25 9.79 -14.89
CA SER A 199 -19.41 10.69 -14.77
C SER A 199 -20.05 10.70 -13.38
N SER A 200 -19.76 9.72 -12.52
CA SER A 200 -20.32 9.62 -11.16
C SER A 200 -19.53 10.42 -10.11
N LEU A 201 -18.36 10.94 -10.47
CA LEU A 201 -17.54 11.74 -9.55
C LEU A 201 -18.14 13.12 -9.32
N ARG A 202 -18.00 13.60 -8.09
CA ARG A 202 -18.26 15.00 -7.72
C ARG A 202 -17.06 15.64 -7.07
N VAL A 203 -16.88 16.94 -7.31
CA VAL A 203 -15.85 17.75 -6.65
C VAL A 203 -16.25 18.00 -5.20
N LEU A 204 -15.39 17.64 -4.25
CA LEU A 204 -15.55 17.96 -2.82
C LEU A 204 -14.83 19.25 -2.44
N SER A 205 -13.61 19.42 -2.95
CA SER A 205 -12.81 20.61 -2.68
C SER A 205 -11.76 20.80 -3.76
N LYS A 206 -11.40 22.06 -4.01
CA LYS A 206 -10.38 22.46 -4.97
C LYS A 206 -9.52 23.54 -4.32
N LYS A 207 -8.20 23.38 -4.39
CA LYS A 207 -7.23 24.34 -3.86
C LYS A 207 -6.09 24.53 -4.84
N THR A 208 -5.71 25.78 -5.11
CA THR A 208 -4.51 26.11 -5.87
C THR A 208 -3.25 25.76 -5.08
N VAL A 209 -2.30 25.10 -5.75
CA VAL A 209 -0.99 24.71 -5.23
C VAL A 209 0.09 24.99 -6.27
N ILE A 210 1.34 25.06 -5.83
CA ILE A 210 2.50 25.01 -6.73
C ILE A 210 2.96 23.56 -6.80
N GLN A 211 2.96 22.98 -8.00
CA GLN A 211 3.41 21.60 -8.24
C GLN A 211 4.89 21.61 -8.66
N PRO A 212 5.76 20.85 -7.96
CA PRO A 212 7.10 20.57 -8.46
C PRO A 212 7.06 19.51 -9.56
N ILE A 213 7.81 19.75 -10.64
CA ILE A 213 7.97 18.85 -11.78
C ILE A 213 9.46 18.59 -11.94
N LEU A 214 9.88 17.34 -11.78
CA LEU A 214 11.25 16.93 -12.13
C LEU A 214 11.33 16.82 -13.66
N SER A 215 12.13 17.69 -14.27
CA SER A 215 12.33 17.71 -15.72
C SER A 215 13.25 16.55 -16.15
N VAL A 216 13.30 16.31 -17.46
CA VAL A 216 14.17 15.26 -18.05
C VAL A 216 15.66 15.53 -17.79
N ASN A 217 16.04 16.79 -17.59
CA ASN A 217 17.43 17.17 -17.31
C ASN A 217 17.81 17.02 -15.82
N GLY A 218 16.88 16.60 -14.97
CA GLY A 218 17.10 16.38 -13.53
C GLY A 218 16.89 17.62 -12.66
N SER A 219 16.44 18.76 -13.19
CA SER A 219 16.10 19.96 -12.41
C SER A 219 14.63 20.00 -12.02
N TYR A 220 14.30 20.74 -10.95
CA TYR A 220 12.89 21.08 -10.67
C TYR A 220 12.41 22.26 -11.51
N GLU A 221 11.22 22.09 -12.06
CA GLU A 221 10.37 23.12 -12.62
C GLU A 221 9.13 23.26 -11.74
N PHE A 222 8.52 24.45 -11.71
CA PHE A 222 7.40 24.74 -10.83
C PHE A 222 6.29 25.44 -11.60
N SER A 223 5.08 24.90 -11.49
CA SER A 223 3.89 25.46 -12.14
C SER A 223 2.70 25.47 -11.19
N TYR A 224 1.73 26.34 -11.48
CA TYR A 224 0.46 26.36 -10.76
C TYR A 224 -0.41 25.16 -11.17
N ALA A 225 -1.06 24.58 -10.17
CA ALA A 225 -1.95 23.45 -10.33
C ALA A 225 -3.11 23.51 -9.33
N SER A 226 -4.17 22.76 -9.62
CA SER A 226 -5.30 22.52 -8.72
C SER A 226 -5.15 21.17 -8.06
N LEU A 227 -5.07 21.14 -6.73
CA LEU A 227 -5.28 19.94 -5.94
C LEU A 227 -6.79 19.78 -5.74
N VAL A 228 -7.37 18.74 -6.32
CA VAL A 228 -8.83 18.53 -6.34
C VAL A 228 -9.16 17.24 -5.61
N LYS A 229 -9.99 17.32 -4.58
CA LYS A 229 -10.59 16.13 -3.96
C LYS A 229 -11.91 15.82 -4.62
N LEU A 230 -12.05 14.59 -5.09
CA LEU A 230 -13.26 14.05 -5.70
C LEU A 230 -13.81 12.92 -4.86
N LYS A 231 -15.12 12.69 -4.95
CA LYS A 231 -15.78 11.55 -4.32
C LYS A 231 -16.70 10.86 -5.32
N ASP A 232 -16.60 9.55 -5.38
CA ASP A 232 -17.53 8.72 -6.15
C ASP A 232 -18.80 8.43 -5.34
N SER A 233 -19.86 8.00 -6.02
CA SER A 233 -21.07 7.48 -5.37
C SER A 233 -20.79 6.26 -4.49
N ASP A 234 -19.69 5.54 -4.75
CA ASP A 234 -19.26 4.31 -4.06
C ASP A 234 -18.37 4.56 -2.81
N ASP A 235 -18.31 5.81 -2.32
CA ASP A 235 -17.58 6.28 -1.12
C ASP A 235 -16.04 6.36 -1.23
N GLU A 236 -15.46 6.05 -2.40
CA GLU A 236 -14.03 6.26 -2.67
C GLU A 236 -13.72 7.74 -2.89
N GLU A 237 -12.68 8.23 -2.21
CA GLU A 237 -12.15 9.57 -2.40
C GLU A 237 -10.88 9.53 -3.26
N PHE A 238 -10.84 10.39 -4.27
CA PHE A 238 -9.67 10.63 -5.12
C PHE A 238 -9.11 12.00 -4.82
N THR A 239 -7.81 12.13 -4.95
CA THR A 239 -7.14 13.41 -5.03
C THR A 239 -6.40 13.49 -6.36
N LEU A 240 -6.74 14.52 -7.13
CA LEU A 240 -6.13 14.82 -8.42
C LEU A 240 -5.21 16.02 -8.29
N THR A 241 -4.23 16.08 -9.16
CA THR A 241 -3.53 17.33 -9.48
C THR A 241 -3.66 17.64 -10.95
N VAL A 242 -4.26 18.78 -11.25
CA VAL A 242 -4.51 19.25 -12.62
C VAL A 242 -3.69 20.52 -12.83
N ASP A 243 -2.86 20.58 -13.86
CA ASP A 243 -2.08 21.79 -14.13
C ASP A 243 -2.96 22.94 -14.68
N HIS A 244 -2.52 24.18 -14.50
CA HIS A 244 -3.26 25.35 -15.00
C HIS A 244 -2.88 25.73 -16.44
N GLU A 245 -1.70 25.34 -16.93
CA GLU A 245 -1.21 25.73 -18.26
C GLU A 245 -1.79 24.86 -19.39
N GLY A 246 -1.86 23.54 -19.18
CA GLY A 246 -2.34 22.58 -20.19
C GLY A 246 -3.69 21.97 -19.86
N HIS A 247 -4.22 22.23 -18.67
CA HIS A 247 -5.38 21.56 -18.08
C HIS A 247 -5.26 20.04 -18.13
N GLN A 248 -4.05 19.54 -17.86
CA GLN A 248 -3.68 18.13 -17.91
C GLN A 248 -3.63 17.53 -16.52
N LEU A 249 -3.97 16.25 -16.46
CA LEU A 249 -3.89 15.44 -15.25
C LEU A 249 -2.41 15.09 -15.00
N ARG A 250 -1.87 15.51 -13.84
CA ARG A 250 -0.46 15.29 -13.48
C ARG A 250 -0.27 14.16 -12.49
N GLU A 251 -1.19 14.02 -11.54
CA GLU A 251 -1.15 13.00 -10.51
C GLU A 251 -2.58 12.61 -10.12
N VAL A 252 -2.78 11.32 -9.84
CA VAL A 252 -4.02 10.77 -9.30
C VAL A 252 -3.64 9.82 -8.18
N TYR A 253 -4.27 9.99 -7.03
CA TYR A 253 -4.21 8.98 -5.98
C TYR A 253 -5.54 8.89 -5.26
N SER A 254 -5.85 7.71 -4.74
CA SER A 254 -6.92 7.52 -3.79
C SER A 254 -6.29 7.10 -2.47
N ASN A 255 -6.90 7.47 -1.34
CA ASN A 255 -6.60 6.84 -0.05
C ASN A 255 -7.14 5.41 -0.03
N ARG A 256 -6.69 4.58 -0.98
CA ARG A 256 -6.59 3.15 -0.79
C ARG A 256 -5.53 2.91 0.28
N VAL A 257 -5.85 3.21 1.53
CA VAL A 257 -5.58 2.22 2.55
C VAL A 257 -6.43 1.06 2.06
N ASN A 258 -5.85 0.19 1.23
CA ASN A 258 -6.55 -0.98 0.78
C ASN A 258 -7.21 -1.55 2.04
N GLU A 259 -8.54 -1.62 2.09
CA GLU A 259 -9.20 -2.53 3.00
C GLU A 259 -8.83 -3.93 2.48
N GLN A 260 -7.55 -4.28 2.61
CA GLN A 260 -7.05 -5.60 2.30
C GLN A 260 -7.80 -6.48 3.27
N GLN A 261 -8.56 -7.39 2.71
CA GLN A 261 -9.18 -8.42 3.49
C GLN A 261 -8.02 -9.22 4.09
N THR A 262 -7.89 -9.15 5.42
CA THR A 262 -6.97 -9.99 6.16
C THR A 262 -7.69 -11.30 6.39
N ILE A 263 -7.20 -12.38 5.78
CA ILE A 263 -7.74 -13.72 5.97
C ILE A 263 -6.80 -14.48 6.89
N SER A 264 -7.32 -14.82 8.07
CA SER A 264 -6.71 -15.70 9.06
C SER A 264 -7.56 -16.93 9.27
N ALA A 265 -6.98 -17.97 9.86
CA ALA A 265 -7.73 -19.12 10.35
C ALA A 265 -7.33 -19.42 11.80
N GLU A 266 -8.27 -19.98 12.56
CA GLU A 266 -7.95 -20.59 13.83
C GLU A 266 -7.06 -21.80 13.61
N VAL A 267 -5.97 -21.89 14.36
CA VAL A 267 -5.11 -23.05 14.40
C VAL A 267 -4.88 -23.45 15.85
N TYR A 268 -4.63 -24.74 16.06
CA TYR A 268 -4.24 -25.25 17.37
C TYR A 268 -2.81 -24.79 17.67
N GLN A 269 -2.64 -23.98 18.70
CA GLN A 269 -1.34 -23.76 19.29
C GLN A 269 -1.06 -24.94 20.23
N ARG A 270 -0.45 -26.01 19.71
CA ARG A 270 -0.04 -27.15 20.54
C ARG A 270 1.12 -26.74 21.44
N SER A 271 0.80 -26.38 22.68
CA SER A 271 1.70 -26.42 23.81
C SER A 271 1.45 -27.71 24.58
N TYR A 272 2.47 -28.28 25.24
CA TYR A 272 2.28 -29.43 26.13
C TYR A 272 1.36 -29.12 27.33
N VAL A 273 1.02 -27.84 27.54
CA VAL A 273 0.18 -27.35 28.66
C VAL A 273 -1.20 -26.86 28.21
N LEU A 274 -1.32 -26.34 26.99
CA LEU A 274 -2.53 -25.65 26.51
C LEU A 274 -2.87 -26.09 25.09
N ASN A 275 -4.13 -26.43 24.87
CA ASN A 275 -4.73 -26.61 23.55
C ASN A 275 -5.61 -25.40 23.23
N ASP A 276 -4.96 -24.26 22.98
CA ASP A 276 -5.67 -23.03 22.62
C ASP A 276 -5.79 -22.90 21.10
N LEU A 277 -6.94 -22.41 20.65
CA LEU A 277 -7.11 -21.92 19.28
C LEU A 277 -6.65 -20.47 19.20
N LYS A 278 -5.76 -20.18 18.25
CA LYS A 278 -5.36 -18.80 17.96
C LYS A 278 -5.53 -18.48 16.49
N PRO A 279 -5.98 -17.26 16.16
CA PRO A 279 -5.97 -16.79 14.79
C PRO A 279 -4.52 -16.68 14.31
N LYS A 280 -4.22 -17.35 13.20
CA LYS A 280 -2.98 -17.17 12.43
C LYS A 280 -3.34 -16.73 11.01
N PRO A 281 -2.58 -15.80 10.41
CA PRO A 281 -2.77 -15.45 9.02
C PRO A 281 -2.63 -16.71 8.15
N LEU A 282 -3.33 -16.74 7.00
CA LEU A 282 -3.10 -17.74 5.97
C LEU A 282 -2.14 -17.16 4.93
N PRO A 283 -0.81 -17.30 5.09
CA PRO A 283 0.14 -16.71 4.17
C PRO A 283 0.15 -17.45 2.83
N PHE A 284 0.21 -16.69 1.74
CA PHE A 284 0.35 -17.22 0.37
C PHE A 284 -0.69 -18.28 -0.04
N ALA A 285 -1.87 -18.25 0.58
CA ALA A 285 -2.99 -19.11 0.22
C ALA A 285 -3.67 -18.57 -1.05
N ALA A 286 -4.10 -19.47 -1.92
CA ALA A 286 -4.88 -19.08 -3.09
C ALA A 286 -6.33 -18.75 -2.70
N ILE A 287 -6.82 -17.63 -3.19
CA ILE A 287 -8.19 -17.13 -2.96
C ILE A 287 -8.90 -17.08 -4.31
N ILE A 288 -10.01 -17.80 -4.44
CA ILE A 288 -10.85 -17.74 -5.64
C ILE A 288 -12.04 -16.83 -5.34
N ASP A 289 -12.06 -15.68 -6.01
CA ASP A 289 -13.14 -14.69 -5.98
C ASP A 289 -13.92 -14.77 -7.30
N GLY A 290 -15.01 -15.55 -7.29
CA GLY A 290 -15.74 -15.93 -8.50
C GLY A 290 -14.87 -16.74 -9.46
N THR A 291 -14.45 -16.12 -10.56
CA THR A 291 -13.54 -16.70 -11.56
C THR A 291 -12.09 -16.22 -11.42
N THR A 292 -11.83 -15.24 -10.55
CA THR A 292 -10.52 -14.63 -10.37
C THR A 292 -9.70 -15.44 -9.36
N LYS A 293 -8.49 -15.84 -9.74
CA LYS A 293 -7.51 -16.42 -8.83
C LYS A 293 -6.62 -15.32 -8.25
N LEU A 294 -6.65 -15.16 -6.93
CA LEU A 294 -5.86 -14.23 -6.13
C LEU A 294 -4.98 -15.01 -5.14
N MET A 295 -4.11 -14.30 -4.43
CA MET A 295 -3.26 -14.87 -3.39
C MET A 295 -3.13 -13.92 -2.21
N THR A 296 -3.09 -14.46 -0.99
CA THR A 296 -2.73 -13.68 0.19
C THR A 296 -1.21 -13.41 0.25
N ASP A 297 -0.79 -12.34 0.91
CA ASP A 297 0.62 -12.10 1.21
C ASP A 297 1.08 -12.83 2.50
N ALA A 298 2.30 -12.54 2.98
CA ALA A 298 2.86 -13.12 4.22
C ALA A 298 2.03 -12.83 5.49
N LYS A 299 1.22 -11.77 5.47
CA LYS A 299 0.37 -11.34 6.58
C LYS A 299 -1.09 -11.79 6.40
N GLY A 300 -1.39 -12.56 5.35
CA GLY A 300 -2.75 -12.99 5.03
C GLY A 300 -3.59 -11.92 4.32
N LEU A 301 -2.97 -10.88 3.78
CA LEU A 301 -3.66 -9.77 3.13
C LEU A 301 -3.96 -10.10 1.67
N VAL A 302 -5.20 -9.90 1.23
CA VAL A 302 -5.61 -10.08 -0.17
C VAL A 302 -6.50 -8.93 -0.61
N ASN A 303 -6.33 -8.52 -1.87
CA ASN A 303 -7.21 -7.54 -2.51
C ASN A 303 -8.34 -8.28 -3.24
N THR A 304 -9.48 -8.43 -2.57
CA THR A 304 -10.66 -9.14 -3.08
C THR A 304 -11.90 -8.31 -2.82
N THR A 305 -12.90 -8.54 -3.65
CA THR A 305 -14.13 -7.77 -3.68
C THR A 305 -15.35 -8.61 -3.31
N GLY A 306 -15.23 -9.92 -3.48
CA GLY A 306 -16.25 -10.89 -3.09
C GLY A 306 -16.49 -10.89 -1.59
N ARG A 307 -17.77 -10.92 -1.20
CA ARG A 307 -18.18 -11.18 0.19
C ARG A 307 -18.05 -12.64 0.58
N THR A 308 -17.98 -13.52 -0.42
CA THR A 308 -17.74 -14.95 -0.24
C THR A 308 -16.65 -15.34 -1.22
N VAL A 309 -15.60 -15.98 -0.71
CA VAL A 309 -14.46 -16.45 -1.50
C VAL A 309 -14.22 -17.93 -1.21
N THR A 310 -13.60 -18.64 -2.14
CA THR A 310 -13.09 -19.99 -1.86
C THR A 310 -11.62 -19.88 -1.51
N VAL A 311 -11.26 -20.31 -0.30
CA VAL A 311 -9.87 -20.43 0.13
C VAL A 311 -9.38 -21.81 -0.29
N LYS A 312 -8.33 -21.87 -1.11
CA LYS A 312 -7.63 -23.11 -1.44
C LYS A 312 -6.30 -23.16 -0.70
N LEU A 313 -6.04 -24.27 -0.02
CA LEU A 313 -4.83 -24.51 0.75
C LEU A 313 -3.68 -24.97 -0.16
N ASN A 314 -3.39 -24.16 -1.17
CA ASN A 314 -2.23 -24.26 -2.05
C ASN A 314 -1.55 -22.89 -2.13
N SER A 315 -0.22 -22.92 -2.26
CA SER A 315 0.60 -21.72 -2.45
C SER A 315 1.40 -21.84 -3.73
N ASP A 316 1.16 -20.96 -4.70
CA ASP A 316 1.98 -20.92 -5.91
C ASP A 316 3.38 -20.35 -5.62
N LYS A 317 3.55 -19.61 -4.51
CA LYS A 317 4.85 -19.04 -4.11
C LYS A 317 5.84 -20.11 -3.64
N SER A 318 5.36 -21.05 -2.82
CA SER A 318 6.18 -22.13 -2.27
C SER A 318 5.88 -23.48 -2.90
N ALA A 319 5.08 -23.54 -3.97
CA ALA A 319 4.53 -24.74 -4.59
C ALA A 319 3.87 -25.75 -3.61
N SER A 320 3.61 -25.33 -2.37
CA SER A 320 3.16 -26.22 -1.30
C SER A 320 1.64 -26.37 -1.34
N THR A 321 1.15 -27.60 -1.16
CA THR A 321 -0.27 -27.92 -1.27
C THR A 321 -0.69 -28.89 -0.18
N VAL A 322 -1.86 -28.65 0.41
CA VAL A 322 -2.49 -29.60 1.34
C VAL A 322 -3.64 -30.31 0.63
N ILE A 323 -3.64 -31.63 0.65
CA ILE A 323 -4.69 -32.50 0.11
C ILE A 323 -5.43 -33.14 1.28
N ASP A 324 -6.76 -33.00 1.29
CA ASP A 324 -7.61 -33.63 2.29
C ASP A 324 -8.20 -34.94 1.75
N TYR A 325 -7.72 -36.07 2.25
CA TYR A 325 -8.18 -37.42 1.85
C TYR A 325 -9.53 -37.81 2.48
N ALA A 326 -10.10 -36.99 3.36
CA ALA A 326 -11.50 -37.11 3.74
C ALA A 326 -12.43 -36.78 2.56
N VAL A 327 -11.94 -36.00 1.58
CA VAL A 327 -12.66 -35.61 0.36
C VAL A 327 -12.10 -36.41 -0.83
N SER A 328 -12.97 -36.94 -1.69
CA SER A 328 -12.59 -37.92 -2.72
C SER A 328 -11.76 -37.35 -3.89
N THR A 329 -11.63 -36.04 -4.01
CA THR A 329 -11.15 -35.38 -5.23
C THR A 329 -9.62 -35.37 -5.39
N LYS A 330 -8.85 -35.72 -4.34
CA LYS A 330 -7.36 -35.60 -4.32
C LYS A 330 -6.83 -34.21 -4.75
N GLU A 331 -7.69 -33.20 -4.75
CA GLU A 331 -7.33 -31.81 -5.04
C GLU A 331 -6.87 -31.10 -3.77
N ALA A 332 -6.34 -29.88 -3.94
CA ALA A 332 -6.05 -29.01 -2.83
C ALA A 332 -7.31 -28.81 -1.96
N ALA A 333 -7.14 -29.04 -0.65
CA ALA A 333 -8.17 -28.80 0.34
C ALA A 333 -8.66 -27.36 0.22
N ASN A 334 -9.98 -27.19 0.19
CA ASN A 334 -10.60 -25.90 -0.02
C ASN A 334 -11.90 -25.78 0.75
N PHE A 335 -12.30 -24.54 1.01
CA PHE A 335 -13.52 -24.24 1.72
C PHE A 335 -13.97 -22.81 1.39
N SER A 336 -15.27 -22.56 1.49
CA SER A 336 -15.85 -21.23 1.33
C SER A 336 -15.68 -20.42 2.61
N ALA A 337 -15.27 -19.16 2.48
CA ALA A 337 -15.17 -18.20 3.57
C ALA A 337 -16.04 -16.97 3.27
N ASN A 338 -16.83 -16.56 4.25
CA ASN A 338 -17.55 -15.28 4.20
C ASN A 338 -16.67 -14.19 4.81
N LEU A 339 -16.41 -13.13 4.04
CA LEU A 339 -15.53 -12.05 4.43
C LEU A 339 -16.26 -11.00 5.27
N ASP A 340 -15.65 -10.67 6.40
CA ASP A 340 -16.17 -9.68 7.35
C ASP A 340 -16.15 -8.26 6.74
N ALA A 341 -17.19 -7.49 7.02
CA ALA A 341 -17.29 -6.11 6.53
C ALA A 341 -16.22 -5.17 7.10
N SER A 342 -15.61 -5.51 8.24
CA SER A 342 -14.49 -4.79 8.85
C SER A 342 -13.14 -5.01 8.16
N GLY A 343 -13.06 -5.89 7.16
CA GLY A 343 -11.80 -6.20 6.47
C GLY A 343 -10.93 -7.24 7.18
N LYS A 344 -11.38 -7.82 8.30
CA LYS A 344 -10.65 -8.86 9.04
C LYS A 344 -11.51 -10.09 9.23
N THR A 345 -11.13 -11.19 8.57
CA THR A 345 -11.87 -12.45 8.62
C THR A 345 -11.02 -13.52 9.30
N THR A 346 -11.52 -14.10 10.39
CA THR A 346 -10.94 -15.29 11.02
C THR A 346 -11.82 -16.51 10.74
N ILE A 347 -11.32 -17.42 9.91
CA ILE A 347 -11.97 -18.68 9.60
C ILE A 347 -11.93 -19.58 10.83
N LYS A 348 -13.10 -20.05 11.25
CA LYS A 348 -13.27 -20.93 12.41
C LYS A 348 -13.06 -22.40 12.01
N LEU A 349 -12.46 -23.20 12.88
CA LEU A 349 -12.16 -24.61 12.57
C LEU A 349 -13.39 -25.52 12.39
N ASN A 350 -14.59 -25.04 12.70
CA ASN A 350 -15.83 -25.75 12.37
C ASN A 350 -16.30 -25.51 10.91
N THR A 351 -15.71 -24.54 10.22
CA THR A 351 -16.04 -24.21 8.81
C THR A 351 -15.05 -24.76 7.80
N ALA A 352 -13.84 -25.14 8.26
CA ALA A 352 -12.76 -25.67 7.44
C ALA A 352 -12.17 -26.92 8.10
N ASN A 353 -11.61 -27.85 7.32
CA ASN A 353 -11.01 -29.05 7.89
C ASN A 353 -9.84 -28.68 8.83
N PRO A 354 -9.91 -29.01 10.14
CA PRO A 354 -8.89 -28.63 11.10
C PRO A 354 -7.50 -29.15 10.75
N ALA A 355 -7.39 -30.42 10.35
CA ALA A 355 -6.10 -31.03 10.00
C ALA A 355 -5.47 -30.31 8.81
N ALA A 356 -6.28 -29.97 7.80
CA ALA A 356 -5.79 -29.33 6.58
C ALA A 356 -5.28 -27.91 6.85
N VAL A 357 -6.04 -27.09 7.58
CA VAL A 357 -5.66 -25.70 7.91
C VAL A 357 -4.40 -25.67 8.78
N ASN A 358 -4.32 -26.53 9.80
CA ASN A 358 -3.15 -26.62 10.68
C ASN A 358 -1.90 -27.05 9.89
N ALA A 359 -2.01 -28.07 9.03
CA ALA A 359 -0.91 -28.51 8.18
C ALA A 359 -0.43 -27.37 7.25
N PHE A 360 -1.36 -26.65 6.61
CA PHE A 360 -1.03 -25.55 5.71
C PHE A 360 -0.22 -24.45 6.42
N VAL A 361 -0.72 -23.95 7.54
CA VAL A 361 -0.05 -22.87 8.30
C VAL A 361 1.31 -23.32 8.83
N ALA A 362 1.43 -24.56 9.31
CA ALA A 362 2.70 -25.11 9.78
C ALA A 362 3.74 -25.24 8.65
N ILE A 363 3.32 -25.72 7.48
CA ILE A 363 4.19 -25.87 6.30
C ILE A 363 4.70 -24.52 5.82
N GLN A 364 3.81 -23.53 5.66
CA GLN A 364 4.24 -22.19 5.26
C GLN A 364 5.21 -21.58 6.28
N GLY A 365 4.94 -21.76 7.59
CA GLY A 365 5.85 -21.31 8.64
C GLY A 365 7.22 -21.98 8.59
N ALA A 366 7.28 -23.28 8.28
CA ALA A 366 8.53 -24.01 8.12
C ALA A 366 9.30 -23.54 6.87
N VAL A 367 8.62 -23.38 5.73
CA VAL A 367 9.23 -22.87 4.49
C VAL A 367 9.80 -21.48 4.70
N ASP A 368 9.04 -20.56 5.32
CA ASP A 368 9.49 -19.20 5.61
C ASP A 368 10.65 -19.17 6.62
N PHE A 369 10.66 -20.07 7.61
CA PHE A 369 11.76 -20.18 8.56
C PHE A 369 13.05 -20.61 7.86
N VAL A 370 12.98 -21.67 7.04
CA VAL A 370 14.16 -22.20 6.35
C VAL A 370 14.68 -21.23 5.29
N ALA A 371 13.80 -20.52 4.60
CA ALA A 371 14.16 -19.50 3.61
C ALA A 371 15.03 -18.36 4.17
N LYS A 372 15.06 -18.17 5.50
CA LYS A 372 15.95 -17.19 6.16
C LYS A 372 17.42 -17.63 6.21
N TYR A 373 17.69 -18.93 6.11
CA TYR A 373 19.01 -19.50 6.40
C TYR A 373 19.59 -20.29 5.24
N LEU A 374 18.74 -20.92 4.39
CA LEU A 374 19.18 -21.79 3.30
C LEU A 374 18.70 -21.25 1.96
N THR A 375 19.56 -21.31 0.94
CA THR A 375 19.22 -21.02 -0.46
C THR A 375 18.44 -22.16 -1.12
N VAL A 376 17.87 -21.95 -2.31
CA VAL A 376 17.20 -23.00 -3.09
C VAL A 376 18.17 -24.12 -3.48
N ALA A 377 19.44 -23.79 -3.75
CA ALA A 377 20.45 -24.80 -4.06
C ALA A 377 20.75 -25.72 -2.87
N GLU A 378 20.71 -25.18 -1.65
CA GLU A 378 20.93 -25.94 -0.40
C GLU A 378 19.67 -26.70 0.04
N LEU A 379 18.48 -26.19 -0.29
CA LEU A 379 17.22 -26.89 -0.07
C LEU A 379 16.27 -26.71 -1.27
N PRO A 380 16.33 -27.61 -2.27
CA PRO A 380 15.46 -27.56 -3.45
C PRO A 380 13.96 -27.59 -3.13
N LEU A 381 13.62 -28.13 -1.96
CA LEU A 381 12.28 -28.17 -1.39
C LEU A 381 11.64 -26.78 -1.20
N ARG A 382 12.44 -25.70 -1.23
CA ARG A 382 11.94 -24.32 -1.22
C ARG A 382 11.15 -23.96 -2.49
N ASP A 383 11.53 -24.52 -3.64
CA ASP A 383 10.91 -24.23 -4.94
C ASP A 383 9.94 -25.34 -5.35
N SER A 384 10.26 -26.61 -5.05
CA SER A 384 9.36 -27.73 -5.34
C SER A 384 8.18 -27.82 -4.38
N GLY A 385 8.28 -27.19 -3.22
CA GLY A 385 7.26 -27.17 -2.18
C GLY A 385 7.07 -28.48 -1.44
N ILE A 386 6.14 -28.44 -0.49
CA ILE A 386 5.74 -29.58 0.32
C ILE A 386 4.28 -29.92 -0.01
N VAL A 387 4.06 -31.17 -0.45
CA VAL A 387 2.72 -31.75 -0.49
C VAL A 387 2.42 -32.37 0.87
N ALA A 388 1.27 -32.06 1.45
CA ALA A 388 0.81 -32.70 2.67
C ALA A 388 -0.56 -33.35 2.46
N ALA A 389 -0.63 -34.66 2.72
CA ALA A 389 -1.85 -35.43 2.70
C ALA A 389 -2.37 -35.59 4.12
N VAL A 390 -3.54 -35.03 4.42
CA VAL A 390 -4.19 -35.15 5.73
C VAL A 390 -5.38 -36.11 5.67
N ASN A 391 -5.76 -36.65 6.82
CA ASN A 391 -6.89 -37.58 6.98
C ASN A 391 -6.78 -38.84 6.10
N ARG A 392 -5.56 -39.36 5.92
CA ARG A 392 -5.38 -40.65 5.24
C ARG A 392 -6.05 -41.77 6.04
N LYS A 393 -6.77 -42.65 5.35
CA LYS A 393 -7.66 -43.69 5.92
C LYS A 393 -6.93 -44.96 6.40
N GLU A 394 -5.63 -44.89 6.64
CA GLU A 394 -4.88 -46.03 7.18
C GLU A 394 -4.96 -46.01 8.70
N ASP A 395 -5.14 -47.18 9.32
CA ASP A 395 -5.40 -47.36 10.75
C ASP A 395 -4.12 -47.21 11.58
N VAL A 396 -3.48 -46.03 11.48
CA VAL A 396 -2.17 -45.74 12.07
C VAL A 396 -2.22 -44.36 12.72
N CYS A 397 -1.93 -44.26 14.00
CA CYS A 397 -1.78 -42.97 14.68
C CYS A 397 -0.35 -42.43 14.51
N ASN A 398 -0.01 -41.99 13.29
CA ASN A 398 1.35 -41.51 12.98
C ASN A 398 1.34 -40.41 11.92
N ALA A 399 2.51 -39.82 11.68
CA ALA A 399 2.79 -38.99 10.52
C ALA A 399 4.18 -39.32 9.97
N PHE A 400 4.33 -39.46 8.66
CA PHE A 400 5.63 -39.74 8.04
C PHE A 400 5.78 -39.08 6.67
N TYR A 401 7.02 -38.80 6.29
CA TYR A 401 7.37 -38.30 4.97
C TYR A 401 7.68 -39.46 4.03
N GLU A 402 6.95 -39.58 2.93
CA GLU A 402 7.14 -40.64 1.94
C GLU A 402 6.77 -40.13 0.54
N ASN A 403 7.56 -40.52 -0.47
CA ASN A 403 7.32 -40.21 -1.89
C ASN A 403 7.06 -38.72 -2.17
N GLY A 404 7.81 -37.83 -1.50
CA GLY A 404 7.68 -36.39 -1.68
C GLY A 404 6.52 -35.73 -0.92
N SER A 405 5.79 -36.48 -0.10
CA SER A 405 4.61 -36.01 0.63
C SER A 405 4.72 -36.23 2.14
N LEU A 406 4.29 -35.25 2.94
CA LEU A 406 4.01 -35.43 4.38
C LEU A 406 2.63 -36.06 4.54
N ASN A 407 2.58 -37.26 5.13
CA ASN A 407 1.35 -38.03 5.26
C ASN A 407 0.90 -38.03 6.73
N PHE A 408 -0.28 -37.49 7.00
CA PHE A 408 -0.94 -37.45 8.30
C PHE A 408 -2.16 -38.37 8.28
N PHE A 409 -2.18 -39.33 9.19
CA PHE A 409 -3.21 -40.36 9.25
C PHE A 409 -4.29 -39.96 10.25
N ALA A 410 -5.56 -40.15 9.87
CA ALA A 410 -6.64 -40.00 10.82
C ALA A 410 -6.54 -41.14 11.83
N GLN A 411 -6.65 -40.80 13.11
CA GLN A 411 -6.59 -41.67 14.29
C GLN A 411 -6.82 -43.17 14.02
N GLY A 412 -5.91 -44.00 14.53
CA GLY A 412 -6.15 -45.43 14.64
C GLY A 412 -7.38 -45.69 15.51
N LYS A 413 -8.24 -46.64 15.11
CA LYS A 413 -9.40 -47.06 15.89
C LYS A 413 -8.99 -47.43 17.31
N ASP A 414 -9.75 -46.95 18.28
CA ASP A 414 -10.04 -47.75 19.48
C ASP A 414 -11.18 -48.74 19.14
#